data_AF-A0A0M2PJC8-F1
#
_entry.id   AF-A0A0M2PJC8-F1
#
_cell.length_a   1.000
_cell.length_b   1.000
_cell.length_c   1.000
_cell.angle_alpha   90.00
_cell.angle_beta   90.00
_cell.angle_gamma   90.00
#
_symmetry.space_group_name_H-M   'P 1'
#
loop_
_entity.id
_entity.type
_entity.pdbx_description
1 polymer ?
#
loop_
_entity_poly.entity_id
_entity_poly.type
_entity_poly.pdbx_seq_one_letter_code
_entity_poly.pdbx_strand_id
1 'polypeptide(L)'
;MPKQTFFHLAKDKQDILIQSAKEEFSRVPLHEASIANIIKKAGIPRGSFYQYFEDKEDLFFYLLNQLAEKNHERFISILKEKNGDLFETFIGIFRFMIKRHREAEHKNFFKNVFLNMNYKKEKTLANNIYMENQKNQYLSTINLINREKLNIQDERELQQVMKIISAVTFQNLIQVFVKESSDEEALENYMLQIELLKRGLQKEDH
;
A
#
# COMPACT_ATOMS: atom_id res chain seq x y z
N MET A 1 2.88 -17.31 -1.86
CA MET A 1 4.20 -16.65 -1.72
C MET A 1 5.11 -17.25 -2.78
N PRO A 2 6.10 -16.51 -3.31
CA PRO A 2 7.04 -17.06 -4.29
C PRO A 2 7.75 -18.30 -3.73
N LYS A 3 8.01 -19.27 -4.60
CA LYS A 3 8.79 -20.48 -4.28
C LYS A 3 10.26 -20.11 -4.08
N GLN A 4 11.00 -20.91 -3.30
CA GLN A 4 12.43 -20.64 -3.00
C GLN A 4 13.30 -20.47 -4.25
N THR A 5 12.99 -21.23 -5.31
CA THR A 5 13.59 -21.14 -6.65
C THR A 5 13.56 -19.74 -7.25
N PHE A 6 12.55 -18.92 -6.96
CA PHE A 6 12.51 -17.52 -7.39
C PHE A 6 13.65 -16.71 -6.74
N PHE A 7 13.88 -16.90 -5.44
CA PHE A 7 14.89 -16.16 -4.69
C PHE A 7 16.33 -16.60 -5.03
N HIS A 8 16.51 -17.78 -5.61
CA HIS A 8 17.80 -18.25 -6.12
C HIS A 8 18.14 -17.76 -7.53
N LEU A 9 17.22 -17.06 -8.21
CA LEU A 9 17.52 -16.43 -9.49
C LEU A 9 18.58 -15.32 -9.32
N ALA A 10 19.42 -15.14 -10.35
CA ALA A 10 20.22 -13.94 -10.47
C ALA A 10 19.33 -12.69 -10.37
N LYS A 11 19.82 -11.66 -9.67
CA LYS A 11 19.03 -10.47 -9.32
C LYS A 11 18.38 -9.82 -10.54
N ASP A 12 19.15 -9.71 -11.62
CA ASP A 12 18.74 -9.15 -12.90
C ASP A 12 17.55 -9.92 -13.51
N LYS A 13 17.52 -11.25 -13.38
CA LYS A 13 16.40 -12.09 -13.84
C LYS A 13 15.16 -11.92 -12.97
N GLN A 14 15.33 -11.79 -11.65
CA GLN A 14 14.22 -11.46 -10.76
C GLN A 14 13.62 -10.12 -11.17
N ASP A 15 14.46 -9.11 -11.35
CA ASP A 15 14.03 -7.75 -11.65
C ASP A 15 13.32 -7.67 -13.02
N ILE A 16 13.82 -8.36 -14.04
CA ILE A 16 13.15 -8.47 -15.36
C ILE A 16 11.76 -9.10 -15.24
N LEU A 17 11.62 -10.20 -14.50
CA LEU A 17 10.32 -10.86 -14.31
C LEU A 17 9.34 -9.96 -13.55
N ILE A 18 9.82 -9.31 -12.49
CA ILE A 18 9.03 -8.40 -11.67
C ILE A 18 8.59 -7.17 -12.47
N GLN A 19 9.48 -6.60 -13.28
CA GLN A 19 9.12 -5.48 -14.14
C GLN A 19 8.10 -5.87 -15.21
N SER A 20 8.31 -7.02 -15.86
CA SER A 20 7.36 -7.57 -16.86
C SER A 20 5.98 -7.81 -16.26
N ALA A 21 5.93 -8.28 -15.02
CA ALA A 21 4.69 -8.48 -14.28
C ALA A 21 3.99 -7.16 -13.96
N LYS A 22 4.74 -6.17 -13.44
CA LYS A 22 4.19 -4.82 -13.18
C LYS A 22 3.64 -4.18 -14.44
N GLU A 23 4.32 -4.31 -15.58
CA GLU A 23 3.82 -3.82 -16.87
C GLU A 23 2.47 -4.47 -17.23
N GLU A 24 2.36 -5.80 -17.14
CA GLU A 24 1.10 -6.50 -17.45
C GLU A 24 -0.03 -6.11 -16.49
N PHE A 25 0.24 -6.03 -15.19
CA PHE A 25 -0.75 -5.63 -14.19
C PHE A 25 -1.08 -4.13 -14.21
N SER A 26 -0.25 -3.31 -14.87
CA SER A 26 -0.57 -1.93 -15.20
C SER A 26 -1.47 -1.84 -16.42
N ARG A 27 -1.28 -2.75 -17.38
CA ARG A 27 -2.02 -2.75 -18.64
C ARG A 27 -3.48 -3.18 -18.46
N VAL A 28 -3.73 -4.20 -17.64
CA VAL A 28 -5.06 -4.80 -17.44
C VAL A 28 -5.31 -5.19 -15.98
N PRO A 29 -6.58 -5.27 -15.54
CA PRO A 29 -6.93 -5.81 -14.23
C PRO A 29 -6.41 -7.24 -14.01
N LEU A 30 -6.27 -7.66 -12.75
CA LEU A 30 -5.72 -8.98 -12.37
C LEU A 30 -6.42 -10.15 -13.09
N HIS A 31 -7.75 -10.12 -13.18
CA HIS A 31 -8.52 -11.20 -13.81
C HIS A 31 -8.26 -11.33 -15.32
N GLU A 32 -7.88 -10.23 -16.00
CA GLU A 32 -7.52 -10.21 -17.42
C GLU A 32 -6.02 -10.40 -17.69
N ALA A 33 -5.17 -10.26 -16.68
CA ALA A 33 -3.72 -10.40 -16.83
C ALA A 33 -3.31 -11.80 -17.32
N SER A 34 -2.30 -11.85 -18.19
CA SER A 34 -1.84 -13.08 -18.85
C SER A 34 -0.42 -13.46 -18.45
N ILE A 35 -0.26 -14.68 -17.92
CA ILE A 35 1.05 -15.29 -17.67
C ILE A 35 1.87 -15.36 -18.98
N ALA A 36 1.22 -15.61 -20.12
CA ALA A 36 1.90 -15.71 -21.41
C ALA A 36 2.55 -14.37 -21.82
N ASN A 37 1.90 -13.25 -21.53
CA ASN A 37 2.46 -11.92 -21.81
C ASN A 37 3.66 -11.63 -20.90
N ILE A 38 3.54 -11.95 -19.60
CA ILE A 38 4.60 -11.75 -18.61
C ILE A 38 5.86 -12.52 -19.00
N ILE A 39 5.73 -13.83 -19.28
CA ILE A 39 6.89 -14.67 -19.61
C ILE A 39 7.52 -14.30 -20.96
N LYS A 40 6.71 -13.88 -21.94
CA LYS A 40 7.18 -13.40 -23.25
C LYS A 40 8.02 -12.14 -23.09
N LYS A 41 7.55 -11.19 -22.28
CA LYS A 41 8.28 -9.95 -21.99
C LYS A 41 9.55 -10.22 -21.16
N ALA A 42 9.46 -11.12 -20.18
CA ALA A 42 10.58 -11.48 -19.32
C ALA A 42 11.64 -12.37 -20.00
N GLY A 43 11.34 -12.92 -21.19
CA GLY A 43 12.26 -13.81 -21.91
C GLY A 43 12.47 -15.16 -21.23
N ILE A 44 11.47 -15.70 -20.52
CA ILE A 44 11.55 -16.99 -19.83
C ILE A 44 10.55 -18.02 -20.39
N PRO A 45 10.86 -19.32 -20.37
CA PRO A 45 9.89 -20.37 -20.71
C PRO A 45 8.70 -20.42 -19.73
N ARG A 46 7.55 -20.90 -20.21
CA ARG A 46 6.34 -21.06 -19.37
C ARG A 46 6.56 -21.95 -18.16
N GLY A 47 7.34 -23.03 -18.31
CA GLY A 47 7.67 -23.92 -17.20
C GLY A 47 8.42 -23.21 -16.07
N SER A 48 9.27 -22.23 -16.39
CA SER A 48 10.01 -21.45 -15.39
C SER A 48 9.09 -20.61 -14.52
N PHE A 49 8.00 -20.05 -15.07
CA PHE A 49 7.03 -19.31 -14.27
C PHE A 49 6.46 -20.17 -13.13
N TYR A 50 6.02 -21.40 -13.44
CA TYR A 50 5.44 -22.31 -12.43
C TYR A 50 6.48 -22.87 -11.46
N GLN A 51 7.76 -22.80 -11.81
CA GLN A 51 8.83 -23.05 -10.84
C GLN A 51 8.93 -21.93 -9.81
N TYR A 52 8.55 -20.68 -10.13
CA TYR A 52 8.70 -19.51 -9.26
C TYR A 52 7.42 -19.14 -8.51
N PHE A 53 6.26 -19.25 -9.17
CA PHE A 53 4.96 -18.83 -8.66
C PHE A 53 3.93 -19.93 -8.91
N GLU A 54 2.89 -20.00 -8.09
CA GLU A 54 1.78 -20.96 -8.29
C GLU A 54 0.88 -20.54 -9.46
N ASP A 55 0.51 -19.26 -9.48
CA ASP A 55 -0.37 -18.64 -10.45
C ASP A 55 -0.05 -17.14 -10.58
N LYS A 56 -0.87 -16.39 -11.33
CA LYS A 56 -0.70 -14.94 -11.49
C LYS A 56 -1.10 -14.18 -10.24
N GLU A 57 -2.03 -14.70 -9.44
CA GLU A 57 -2.46 -14.12 -8.17
C GLU A 57 -1.32 -14.13 -7.15
N ASP A 58 -0.55 -15.21 -7.07
CA ASP A 58 0.61 -15.35 -6.20
C ASP A 58 1.69 -14.30 -6.53
N LEU A 59 2.01 -14.16 -7.82
CA LEU A 59 2.90 -13.11 -8.30
C LEU A 59 2.35 -11.71 -8.01
N PHE A 60 1.06 -11.47 -8.25
CA PHE A 60 0.43 -10.19 -7.96
C PHE A 60 0.47 -9.85 -6.46
N PHE A 61 0.16 -10.81 -5.59
CA PHE A 61 0.19 -10.61 -4.15
C PHE A 61 1.60 -10.41 -3.61
N TYR A 62 2.60 -11.06 -4.20
CA TYR A 62 4.00 -10.77 -3.91
C TYR A 62 4.34 -9.30 -4.21
N LEU A 63 3.97 -8.79 -5.39
CA LEU A 63 4.15 -7.37 -5.73
C LEU A 63 3.41 -6.44 -4.77
N LEU A 64 2.19 -6.81 -4.36
CA LEU A 64 1.43 -6.04 -3.38
C LEU A 64 2.09 -6.03 -1.99
N ASN A 65 2.71 -7.13 -1.57
CA ASN A 65 3.46 -7.18 -0.31
C ASN A 65 4.67 -6.25 -0.36
N GLN A 66 5.47 -6.31 -1.43
CA GLN A 66 6.61 -5.41 -1.61
C GLN A 66 6.20 -3.94 -1.59
N LEU A 67 5.06 -3.61 -2.21
CA LEU A 67 4.52 -2.25 -2.20
C LEU A 67 4.05 -1.84 -0.81
N ALA A 68 3.38 -2.73 -0.08
CA ALA A 68 2.92 -2.48 1.28
C ALA A 68 4.10 -2.25 2.23
N GLU A 69 5.17 -3.05 2.13
CA GLU A 69 6.40 -2.89 2.92
C GLU A 69 7.06 -1.53 2.65
N LYS A 70 7.24 -1.13 1.37
CA LYS A 70 7.79 0.19 1.02
C LYS A 70 6.92 1.34 1.54
N ASN A 71 5.61 1.20 1.46
CA ASN A 71 4.68 2.20 1.98
C ASN A 71 4.75 2.28 3.51
N HIS A 72 4.91 1.14 4.19
CA HIS A 72 5.09 1.08 5.63
C HIS A 72 6.42 1.73 6.07
N GLU A 73 7.53 1.42 5.41
CA GLU A 73 8.82 2.08 5.64
C GLU A 73 8.72 3.60 5.46
N ARG A 74 8.03 4.05 4.40
CA ARG A 74 7.78 5.47 4.16
C ARG A 74 6.92 6.09 5.26
N PHE A 75 5.88 5.40 5.72
CA PHE A 75 5.03 5.84 6.83
C PHE A 75 5.86 6.02 8.10
N ILE A 76 6.67 5.04 8.46
CA ILE A 76 7.55 5.09 9.64
C ILE A 76 8.57 6.23 9.51
N SER A 77 9.14 6.45 8.33
CA SER A 77 10.07 7.55 8.08
C SER A 77 9.41 8.91 8.33
N ILE A 78 8.20 9.13 7.79
CA ILE A 78 7.47 10.39 7.97
C ILE A 78 7.02 10.53 9.42
N LEU A 79 6.55 9.45 10.06
CA LEU A 79 6.14 9.47 11.47
C LEU A 79 7.27 9.94 12.38
N LYS A 80 8.49 9.46 12.14
CA LYS A 80 9.68 9.92 12.86
C LYS A 80 10.00 11.38 12.55
N GLU A 81 9.96 11.79 11.28
CA GLU A 81 10.18 13.18 10.86
C GLU A 81 9.17 14.16 11.51
N LYS A 82 7.93 13.73 11.70
CA LYS A 82 6.86 14.51 12.33
C LYS A 82 6.77 14.31 13.85
N ASN A 83 7.80 13.75 14.47
CA ASN A 83 7.88 13.54 15.93
C ASN A 83 6.65 12.78 16.49
N GLY A 84 6.21 11.75 15.78
CA GLY A 84 5.07 10.92 16.16
C GLY A 84 3.71 11.56 15.93
N ASP A 85 3.63 12.74 15.29
CA ASP A 85 2.36 13.39 14.97
C ASP A 85 1.60 12.61 13.90
N LEU A 86 0.48 12.01 14.32
CA LEU A 86 -0.24 11.07 13.48
C LEU A 86 -0.91 11.77 12.29
N PHE A 87 -1.54 12.92 12.51
CA PHE A 87 -2.26 13.64 11.45
C PHE A 87 -1.29 14.17 10.40
N GLU A 88 -0.20 14.80 10.83
CA GLU A 88 0.85 15.28 9.91
C GLU A 88 1.50 14.15 9.13
N THR A 89 1.61 12.96 9.74
CA THR A 89 2.12 11.76 9.06
C THR A 89 1.19 11.31 7.94
N PHE A 90 -0.11 11.21 8.21
CA PHE A 90 -1.11 10.85 7.21
C PHE A 90 -1.23 11.90 6.10
N ILE A 91 -1.09 13.19 6.41
CA ILE A 91 -0.98 14.27 5.41
C ILE A 91 0.25 14.08 4.53
N GLY A 92 1.42 13.83 5.13
CA GLY A 92 2.66 13.60 4.41
C GLY A 92 2.60 12.38 3.48
N ILE A 93 2.00 11.29 3.94
CA ILE A 93 1.81 10.08 3.14
C ILE A 93 0.86 10.31 1.98
N PHE A 94 -0.27 10.99 2.21
CA PHE A 94 -1.21 11.31 1.15
C PHE A 94 -0.54 12.14 0.05
N ARG A 95 0.17 13.22 0.42
CA ARG A 95 0.94 14.06 -0.52
C ARG A 95 1.99 13.26 -1.30
N PHE A 96 2.68 12.35 -0.64
CA PHE A 96 3.66 11.48 -1.29
C PHE A 96 2.99 10.56 -2.33
N MET A 97 1.85 9.96 -2.00
CA MET A 97 1.15 9.02 -2.87
C MET A 97 0.53 9.70 -4.10
N ILE A 98 -0.09 10.88 -3.95
CA ILE A 98 -0.65 11.61 -5.09
C ILE A 98 0.46 12.06 -6.06
N LYS A 99 1.59 12.56 -5.55
CA LYS A 99 2.73 12.98 -6.38
C LYS A 99 3.30 11.82 -7.18
N ARG A 100 3.49 10.66 -6.54
CA ARG A 100 4.07 9.46 -7.17
C ARG A 100 3.15 8.83 -8.22
N HIS A 101 1.83 8.97 -8.09
CA HIS A 101 0.88 8.43 -9.06
C HIS A 101 0.98 9.07 -10.45
N ARG A 102 1.48 10.32 -10.54
CA ARG A 102 1.69 11.01 -11.81
C ARG A 102 2.90 10.53 -12.60
N GLU A 103 3.79 9.75 -12.00
CA GLU A 103 4.87 9.09 -12.72
C GLU A 103 4.26 8.03 -13.64
N ALA A 104 4.40 8.20 -14.96
CA ALA A 104 3.67 7.46 -16.00
C ALA A 104 3.78 5.93 -15.87
N GLU A 105 4.87 5.43 -15.28
CA GLU A 105 5.12 4.02 -15.02
C GLU A 105 4.20 3.41 -13.93
N HIS A 106 3.53 4.25 -13.14
CA HIS A 106 2.86 3.82 -11.91
C HIS A 106 1.35 4.08 -11.88
N LYS A 107 0.83 4.97 -12.74
CA LYS A 107 -0.58 5.39 -12.73
C LYS A 107 -1.56 4.22 -12.75
N ASN A 108 -1.45 3.37 -13.77
CA ASN A 108 -2.40 2.26 -13.97
C ASN A 108 -2.13 1.08 -13.04
N PHE A 109 -0.87 0.85 -12.64
CA PHE A 109 -0.55 -0.14 -11.62
C PHE A 109 -1.28 0.19 -10.31
N PHE A 110 -1.14 1.43 -9.82
CA PHE A 110 -1.79 1.84 -8.58
C PHE A 110 -3.31 1.75 -8.68
N LYS A 111 -3.91 2.20 -9.78
CA LYS A 111 -5.35 2.03 -10.00
C LYS A 111 -5.79 0.57 -9.86
N ASN A 112 -5.11 -0.35 -10.55
CA ASN A 112 -5.45 -1.78 -10.50
C ASN A 112 -5.16 -2.40 -9.13
N VAL A 113 -4.09 -1.99 -8.45
CA VAL A 113 -3.77 -2.38 -7.08
C VAL A 113 -4.87 -1.98 -6.10
N PHE A 114 -5.30 -0.72 -6.15
CA PHE A 114 -6.32 -0.20 -5.23
C PHE A 114 -7.67 -0.89 -5.43
N LEU A 115 -8.06 -1.15 -6.68
CA LEU A 115 -9.30 -1.89 -6.99
C LEU A 115 -9.26 -3.35 -6.51
N ASN A 116 -8.08 -3.98 -6.45
CA ASN A 116 -7.91 -5.37 -6.04
C ASN A 116 -7.48 -5.53 -4.56
N MET A 117 -7.34 -4.44 -3.81
CA MET A 117 -6.88 -4.50 -2.42
C MET A 117 -7.90 -5.18 -1.49
N ASN A 118 -9.21 -5.03 -1.78
CA ASN A 118 -10.28 -5.75 -1.06
C ASN A 118 -10.22 -7.26 -1.35
N TYR A 119 -10.05 -7.64 -2.61
CA TYR A 119 -9.90 -9.04 -3.02
C TYR A 119 -8.71 -9.73 -2.33
N LYS A 120 -7.57 -9.04 -2.22
CA LYS A 120 -6.42 -9.56 -1.45
C LYS A 120 -6.79 -9.75 0.02
N LYS A 121 -7.40 -8.75 0.68
CA LYS A 121 -7.76 -8.82 2.11
C LYS A 121 -8.62 -10.05 2.41
N GLU A 122 -9.64 -10.32 1.58
CA GLU A 122 -10.50 -11.50 1.71
C GLU A 122 -9.70 -12.81 1.63
N LYS A 123 -8.77 -12.93 0.68
CA LYS A 123 -7.95 -14.14 0.48
C LYS A 123 -6.82 -14.28 1.52
N THR A 124 -6.34 -13.18 2.10
CA THR A 124 -5.26 -13.19 3.12
C THR A 124 -5.76 -13.36 4.55
N LEU A 125 -7.03 -13.08 4.85
CA LEU A 125 -7.63 -13.38 6.16
C LEU A 125 -7.56 -14.88 6.51
N ALA A 126 -7.39 -15.75 5.51
CA ALA A 126 -7.21 -17.18 5.69
C ALA A 126 -5.75 -17.61 6.01
N ASN A 127 -4.77 -16.69 6.08
CA ASN A 127 -3.35 -17.02 6.21
C ASN A 127 -2.71 -16.47 7.51
N ASN A 128 -2.32 -17.39 8.42
CA ASN A 128 -1.80 -17.06 9.75
C ASN A 128 -0.46 -16.30 9.75
N ILE A 129 0.45 -16.58 8.80
CA ILE A 129 1.78 -15.93 8.73
C ILE A 129 1.65 -14.45 8.35
N TYR A 130 0.73 -14.14 7.44
CA TYR A 130 0.44 -12.76 7.05
C TYR A 130 -0.11 -11.96 8.23
N MET A 131 -0.97 -12.57 9.03
CA MET A 131 -1.55 -11.96 10.22
C MET A 131 -0.50 -11.65 11.29
N GLU A 132 0.49 -12.52 11.47
CA GLU A 132 1.58 -12.32 12.44
C GLU A 132 2.52 -11.17 12.04
N ASN A 133 2.91 -11.10 10.76
CA ASN A 133 3.72 -9.98 10.26
C ASN A 133 3.00 -8.64 10.38
N GLN A 134 1.70 -8.60 10.08
CA GLN A 134 0.87 -7.40 10.25
C GLN A 134 0.80 -6.97 11.72
N LYS A 135 0.70 -7.93 12.65
CA LYS A 135 0.71 -7.65 14.09
C LYS A 135 2.03 -7.01 14.53
N ASN A 136 3.17 -7.52 14.05
CA ASN A 136 4.48 -6.98 14.40
C ASN A 136 4.67 -5.55 13.86
N GLN A 137 4.29 -5.30 12.59
CA GLN A 137 4.32 -3.96 11.99
C GLN A 137 3.39 -2.97 12.72
N TYR A 138 2.22 -3.44 13.13
CA TYR A 138 1.29 -2.64 13.92
C TYR A 138 1.94 -2.23 15.25
N LEU A 139 2.50 -3.18 16.02
CA LEU A 139 3.18 -2.91 17.29
C LEU A 139 4.34 -1.93 17.14
N SER A 140 5.19 -2.08 16.11
CA SER A 140 6.29 -1.15 15.88
C SER A 140 5.83 0.26 15.54
N THR A 141 4.67 0.41 14.90
CA THR A 141 4.11 1.72 14.54
C THR A 141 3.58 2.46 15.75
N ILE A 142 2.77 1.79 16.58
CA ILE A 142 2.10 2.38 17.74
C ILE A 142 3.10 3.03 18.71
N ASN A 143 4.26 2.39 18.89
CA ASN A 143 5.29 2.84 19.82
C ASN A 143 5.97 4.16 19.37
N LEU A 144 5.82 4.54 18.10
CA LEU A 144 6.36 5.78 17.54
C LEU A 144 5.33 6.92 17.53
N ILE A 145 4.06 6.62 17.81
CA ILE A 145 2.99 7.63 17.79
C ILE A 145 3.06 8.46 19.07
N ASN A 146 3.07 9.78 18.91
CA ASN A 146 2.94 10.70 20.02
C ASN A 146 1.47 10.74 20.48
N ARG A 147 1.18 9.97 21.53
CA ARG A 147 -0.16 9.84 22.09
C ARG A 147 -0.60 11.08 22.86
N GLU A 148 0.31 11.94 23.30
CA GLU A 148 -0.02 13.16 24.05
C GLU A 148 -0.79 14.16 23.20
N LYS A 149 -0.54 14.16 21.88
CA LYS A 149 -1.26 14.97 20.91
C LYS A 149 -2.67 14.46 20.59
N LEU A 150 -3.04 13.27 21.05
CA LEU A 150 -4.29 12.62 20.71
C LEU A 150 -5.25 12.63 21.91
N ASN A 151 -6.52 12.91 21.64
CA ASN A 151 -7.61 12.81 22.60
C ASN A 151 -8.08 11.35 22.70
N ILE A 152 -7.27 10.50 23.34
CA ILE A 152 -7.51 9.06 23.49
C ILE A 152 -7.25 8.60 24.93
N GLN A 153 -7.99 7.59 25.38
CA GLN A 153 -7.90 7.00 26.72
C GLN A 153 -7.00 5.77 26.76
N ASP A 154 -7.04 4.95 25.71
CA ASP A 154 -6.31 3.68 25.66
C ASP A 154 -5.85 3.30 24.24
N GLU A 155 -5.16 2.16 24.13
CA GLU A 155 -4.68 1.66 22.83
C GLU A 155 -5.82 1.22 21.89
N ARG A 156 -6.98 0.81 22.42
CA ARG A 156 -8.13 0.44 21.60
C ARG A 156 -8.69 1.66 20.88
N GLU A 157 -8.74 2.80 21.55
CA GLU A 157 -9.12 4.07 20.92
C GLU A 157 -8.09 4.50 19.87
N LEU A 158 -6.78 4.35 20.14
CA LEU A 158 -5.74 4.60 19.14
C LEU A 158 -5.93 3.72 17.88
N GLN A 159 -6.29 2.44 18.05
CA GLN A 159 -6.63 1.56 16.93
C GLN A 159 -7.80 2.09 16.10
N GLN A 160 -8.83 2.62 16.75
CA GLN A 160 -9.98 3.19 16.04
C GLN A 160 -9.61 4.49 15.33
N VAL A 161 -8.84 5.37 15.96
CA VAL A 161 -8.31 6.59 15.33
C VAL A 161 -7.51 6.24 14.08
N MET A 162 -6.58 5.28 14.19
CA MET A 162 -5.81 4.77 13.05
C MET A 162 -6.70 4.24 11.92
N LYS A 163 -7.74 3.46 12.25
CA LYS A 163 -8.69 2.91 11.27
C LYS A 163 -9.47 4.01 10.57
N ILE A 164 -9.97 4.99 11.31
CA ILE A 164 -10.76 6.11 10.79
C ILE A 164 -9.91 6.95 9.83
N ILE A 165 -8.73 7.41 10.28
CA ILE A 165 -7.84 8.23 9.43
C ILE A 165 -7.41 7.43 8.20
N SER A 166 -7.09 6.14 8.36
CA SER A 166 -6.73 5.27 7.23
C SER A 166 -7.88 5.11 6.23
N ALA A 167 -9.13 4.96 6.70
CA ALA A 167 -10.30 4.83 5.84
C ALA A 167 -10.55 6.12 5.04
N VAL A 168 -10.47 7.28 5.70
CA VAL A 168 -10.57 8.60 5.07
C VAL A 168 -9.45 8.77 4.03
N THR A 169 -8.21 8.48 4.40
CA THR A 169 -7.05 8.55 3.48
C THR A 169 -7.26 7.67 2.26
N PHE A 170 -7.65 6.40 2.48
CA PHE A 170 -7.86 5.43 1.41
C PHE A 170 -8.99 5.86 0.46
N GLN A 171 -10.10 6.39 0.98
CA GLN A 171 -11.20 6.90 0.18
C GLN A 171 -10.75 8.06 -0.73
N ASN A 172 -9.94 8.99 -0.22
CA ASN A 172 -9.43 10.11 -1.02
C ASN A 172 -8.44 9.64 -2.09
N LEU A 173 -7.57 8.66 -1.77
CA LEU A 173 -6.67 8.08 -2.77
C LEU A 173 -7.43 7.38 -3.89
N ILE A 174 -8.55 6.70 -3.59
CA ILE A 174 -9.43 6.13 -4.62
C ILE A 174 -9.98 7.23 -5.52
N GLN A 175 -10.41 8.38 -4.97
CA GLN A 175 -10.92 9.48 -5.78
C GLN A 175 -9.85 10.00 -6.75
N VAL A 176 -8.62 10.19 -6.28
CA VAL A 176 -7.49 10.61 -7.13
C VAL A 176 -7.22 9.57 -8.23
N PHE A 177 -7.11 8.29 -7.87
CA PHE A 177 -6.64 7.25 -8.80
C PHE A 177 -7.72 6.72 -9.75
N VAL A 178 -9.00 6.89 -9.40
CA VAL A 178 -10.14 6.39 -10.20
C VAL A 178 -10.91 7.51 -10.87
N LYS A 179 -11.17 8.63 -10.17
CA LYS A 179 -11.99 9.73 -10.69
C LYS A 179 -11.17 10.83 -11.36
N GLU A 180 -9.84 10.72 -11.38
CA GLU A 180 -8.92 11.67 -12.03
C GLU A 180 -9.15 13.14 -11.62
N SER A 181 -9.53 13.37 -10.36
CA SER A 181 -9.61 14.73 -9.79
C SER A 181 -8.24 15.42 -9.81
N SER A 182 -8.22 16.76 -9.79
CA SER A 182 -6.97 17.50 -9.64
C SER A 182 -6.29 17.18 -8.29
N ASP A 183 -4.97 17.26 -8.24
CA ASP A 183 -4.22 16.98 -7.00
C ASP A 183 -4.54 18.04 -5.94
N GLU A 184 -4.73 19.28 -6.40
CA GLU A 184 -5.11 20.43 -5.59
C GLU A 184 -6.46 20.19 -4.91
N GLU A 185 -7.51 19.89 -5.68
CA GLU A 185 -8.85 19.64 -5.15
C GLU A 185 -8.87 18.42 -4.21
N ALA A 186 -8.17 17.35 -4.56
CA ALA A 186 -8.08 16.16 -3.71
C ALA A 186 -7.35 16.45 -2.40
N LEU A 187 -6.29 17.27 -2.44
CA LEU A 187 -5.57 17.67 -1.25
C LEU A 187 -6.40 18.61 -0.39
N GLU A 188 -7.11 19.58 -0.96
CA GLU A 188 -8.01 20.48 -0.23
C GLU A 188 -9.11 19.70 0.50
N ASN A 189 -9.80 18.80 -0.21
CA ASN A 189 -10.84 17.96 0.37
C ASN A 189 -10.30 17.06 1.48
N TYR A 190 -9.14 16.44 1.28
CA TYR A 190 -8.52 15.59 2.28
C TYR A 190 -8.07 16.40 3.51
N MET A 191 -7.45 17.57 3.31
CA MET A 191 -7.06 18.47 4.41
C MET A 191 -8.29 18.89 5.23
N LEU A 192 -9.40 19.26 4.59
CA LEU A 192 -10.64 19.60 5.27
C LEU A 192 -11.15 18.43 6.15
N GLN A 193 -11.14 17.20 5.61
CA GLN A 193 -11.56 16.02 6.38
C GLN A 193 -10.62 15.72 7.54
N ILE A 194 -9.30 15.88 7.36
CA ILE A 194 -8.33 15.75 8.45
C ILE A 194 -8.56 16.81 9.53
N GLU A 195 -8.82 18.06 9.16
CA GLU A 195 -9.12 19.12 10.13
C GLU A 195 -10.41 18.83 10.92
N LEU A 196 -11.45 18.29 10.27
CA LEU A 196 -12.67 17.85 10.96
C LEU A 196 -12.39 16.72 11.96
N LEU A 197 -11.52 15.77 11.60
CA LEU A 197 -11.11 14.70 12.51
C LEU A 197 -10.26 15.25 13.68
N LYS A 198 -9.34 16.19 13.42
CA LYS A 198 -8.51 16.83 14.45
C LYS A 198 -9.35 17.51 15.52
N ARG A 199 -10.43 18.21 15.15
CA ARG A 199 -11.35 18.86 16.12
C ARG A 199 -11.95 17.90 17.15
N GLY A 200 -12.15 16.63 16.81
CA GLY A 200 -12.68 15.63 17.74
C GLY A 200 -11.61 14.77 18.42
N LEU A 201 -10.48 14.56 17.76
CA LEU A 201 -9.50 13.51 18.10
C LEU A 201 -8.12 14.05 18.49
N GLN A 202 -7.84 15.34 18.29
CA GLN A 202 -6.62 16.00 18.74
C GLN A 202 -6.89 16.69 20.08
N LYS A 203 -5.91 16.69 20.99
CA LYS A 203 -6.02 17.53 22.18
C LYS A 203 -5.82 19.00 21.79
N GLU A 204 -6.60 19.87 22.40
CA GLU A 204 -6.36 21.31 22.32
C GLU A 204 -5.09 21.63 23.12
N ASP A 205 -4.20 22.44 22.55
CA ASP A 205 -3.10 23.03 23.29
C ASP A 205 -3.72 24.06 24.26
N HIS A 206 -3.75 23.73 25.55
CA HIS A 206 -4.14 24.66 26.63
C HIS A 206 -3.01 25.60 27.01
#